data_AF-A0A3D3L8V3-F1
#
_entry.id   AF-A0A3D3L8V3-F1
#
_cell.length_a   1.000
_cell.length_b   1.000
_cell.length_c   1.000
_cell.angle_alpha   90.00
_cell.angle_beta   90.00
_cell.angle_gamma   90.00
#
_symmetry.space_group_name_H-M   'P 1'
#
loop_
_entity.id
_entity.type
_entity.pdbx_description
1 polymer ?
#
loop_
_entity_poly.entity_id
_entity_poly.type
_entity_poly.pdbx_seq_one_letter_code
_entity_poly.pdbx_strand_id
1 'polypeptide(L)'
;MPWEGKWANIEAFGADPDGKTDASEALQLAIDSGAETIYLPAGKEFFFDGEVVIRGPVRRIIGLEGKFRSEGKAVWKLADGQNDAAVVIIERMNNRSGGHGVEIQHESKRTLIVSSVIGFTVEGNGSGDIFLDDYCGRLNLNAKGQSAWCRQLNTEHDGVMCRNNGGRLWILGMKTEKIGTIIETVGGGITDVSGVFIYANRGWEPDLPAFICHDSTLTLSGINDRNYSQRPIVIWTRETQKGETRDLKERPWVYLSR
;
A
#
# COMPACT_ATOMS: atom_id res chain seq x y z
N MET A 1 14.86 -25.80 5.82
CA MET A 1 13.58 -26.53 5.68
C MET A 1 13.28 -26.63 4.20
N PRO A 2 13.21 -27.82 3.59
CA PRO A 2 12.68 -27.94 2.24
C PRO A 2 11.22 -27.50 2.27
N TRP A 3 10.80 -26.85 1.19
CA TRP A 3 9.53 -26.13 1.05
C TRP A 3 8.35 -27.12 0.99
N GLU A 4 7.89 -27.62 2.13
CA GLU A 4 6.67 -28.40 2.20
C GLU A 4 5.47 -27.47 1.99
N GLY A 5 4.87 -27.55 0.80
CA GLY A 5 3.66 -26.82 0.43
C GLY A 5 3.21 -27.23 -0.96
N LYS A 6 1.92 -27.05 -1.27
CA LYS A 6 1.40 -27.21 -2.64
C LYS A 6 1.67 -25.93 -3.42
N TRP A 7 2.56 -26.00 -4.40
CA TRP A 7 2.91 -24.86 -5.26
C TRP A 7 2.12 -24.91 -6.56
N ALA A 8 1.65 -23.75 -7.03
CA ALA A 8 0.95 -23.58 -8.29
C ALA A 8 1.65 -22.52 -9.15
N ASN A 9 2.03 -22.89 -10.37
CA ASN A 9 2.42 -21.96 -11.42
C ASN A 9 1.16 -21.46 -12.14
N ILE A 10 0.97 -20.15 -12.26
CA ILE A 10 -0.20 -19.62 -12.98
C ILE A 10 -0.20 -19.97 -14.47
N GLU A 11 0.95 -20.25 -15.10
CA GLU A 11 1.02 -20.72 -16.50
C GLU A 11 0.31 -22.08 -16.67
N ALA A 12 0.31 -22.94 -15.64
CA ALA A 12 -0.40 -24.22 -15.68
C ALA A 12 -1.93 -24.06 -15.71
N PHE A 13 -2.43 -22.85 -15.44
CA PHE A 13 -3.84 -22.47 -15.47
C PHE A 13 -4.17 -21.55 -16.66
N GLY A 14 -3.27 -21.45 -17.65
CA GLY A 14 -3.50 -20.70 -18.89
C GLY A 14 -3.09 -19.23 -18.86
N ALA A 15 -2.34 -18.78 -17.85
CA ALA A 15 -1.81 -17.42 -17.84
C ALA A 15 -0.83 -17.20 -19.00
N ASP A 16 -0.98 -16.09 -19.73
CA ASP A 16 -0.05 -15.68 -20.78
C ASP A 16 1.18 -14.99 -20.17
N PRO A 17 2.38 -15.59 -20.27
CA PRO A 17 3.59 -15.06 -19.65
C PRO A 17 4.19 -13.85 -20.38
N ASP A 18 3.67 -13.50 -21.55
CA ASP A 18 4.00 -12.28 -22.30
C ASP A 18 3.03 -11.13 -21.99
N GLY A 19 1.97 -11.40 -21.21
CA GLY A 19 1.01 -10.39 -20.77
C GLY A 19 0.22 -9.77 -21.91
N LYS A 20 -0.06 -10.51 -23.00
CA LYS A 20 -0.93 -10.06 -24.10
C LYS A 20 -2.39 -10.30 -23.76
N THR A 21 -2.71 -11.35 -23.00
CA THR A 21 -4.06 -11.62 -22.48
C THR A 21 -4.11 -11.51 -20.96
N ASP A 22 -5.30 -11.20 -20.44
CA ASP A 22 -5.52 -11.06 -19.00
C ASP A 22 -5.34 -12.42 -18.29
N ALA A 23 -4.51 -12.45 -17.26
CA ALA A 23 -4.17 -13.62 -16.45
C ALA A 23 -5.00 -13.72 -15.16
N SER A 24 -5.96 -12.81 -14.93
CA SER A 24 -6.77 -12.78 -13.70
C SER A 24 -7.55 -14.09 -13.47
N GLU A 25 -8.15 -14.66 -14.53
CA GLU A 25 -8.84 -15.95 -14.45
C GLU A 25 -7.87 -17.09 -14.11
N ALA A 26 -6.69 -17.12 -14.74
CA ALA A 26 -5.67 -18.13 -14.45
C ALA A 26 -5.16 -18.04 -13.01
N LEU A 27 -5.00 -16.82 -12.48
CA LEU A 27 -4.66 -16.60 -11.07
C LEU A 27 -5.79 -17.09 -10.14
N GLN A 28 -7.05 -16.81 -10.47
CA GLN A 28 -8.20 -17.31 -9.70
C GLN A 28 -8.25 -18.85 -9.69
N LEU A 29 -8.04 -19.50 -10.84
CA LEU A 29 -7.98 -20.95 -10.93
C LEU A 29 -6.82 -21.54 -10.12
N ALA A 30 -5.66 -20.88 -10.10
CA ALA A 30 -4.52 -21.28 -9.28
C ALA A 30 -4.85 -21.19 -7.78
N ILE A 31 -5.55 -20.13 -7.34
CA ILE A 31 -6.06 -20.00 -5.97
C ILE A 31 -7.04 -21.14 -5.64
N ASP A 32 -7.99 -21.38 -6.54
CA ASP A 32 -9.06 -22.36 -6.32
C ASP A 32 -8.59 -23.81 -6.42
N SER A 33 -7.36 -24.06 -6.89
CA SER A 33 -6.72 -25.39 -6.89
C SER A 33 -6.40 -25.93 -5.47
N GLY A 34 -6.47 -25.07 -4.45
CA GLY A 34 -6.09 -25.41 -3.07
C GLY A 34 -4.58 -25.40 -2.84
N ALA A 35 -3.83 -24.72 -3.71
CA ALA A 35 -2.42 -24.45 -3.51
C ALA A 35 -2.20 -23.52 -2.31
N GLU A 36 -1.10 -23.72 -1.58
CA GLU A 36 -0.69 -22.83 -0.48
C GLU A 36 0.23 -21.71 -0.98
N THR A 37 0.97 -21.95 -2.06
CA THR A 37 1.84 -20.97 -2.69
C THR A 37 1.54 -20.89 -4.17
N ILE A 38 1.27 -19.69 -4.64
CA ILE A 38 1.12 -19.39 -6.07
C ILE A 38 2.33 -18.59 -6.48
N TYR A 39 2.91 -18.93 -7.63
CA TYR A 39 4.04 -18.18 -8.14
C TYR A 39 3.84 -17.74 -9.59
N LEU A 40 4.32 -16.53 -9.85
CA LEU A 40 4.53 -16.00 -11.19
C LEU A 40 6.00 -16.29 -11.53
N PRO A 41 6.29 -16.99 -12.65
CA PRO A 41 7.66 -17.35 -12.99
C PRO A 41 8.57 -16.15 -13.27
N ALA A 42 9.86 -16.31 -12.95
CA ALA A 42 10.88 -15.29 -13.17
C ALA A 42 11.01 -14.93 -14.66
N GLY A 43 11.33 -13.65 -14.95
CA GLY A 43 11.56 -13.17 -16.30
C GLY A 43 10.29 -13.05 -17.17
N LYS A 44 9.10 -13.19 -16.57
CA LYS A 44 7.81 -13.04 -17.24
C LYS A 44 7.16 -11.69 -16.89
N GLU A 45 6.18 -11.31 -17.70
CA GLU A 45 5.31 -10.17 -17.42
C GLU A 45 3.85 -10.56 -17.64
N PHE A 46 3.04 -10.53 -16.58
CA PHE A 46 1.62 -10.88 -16.65
C PHE A 46 0.73 -9.64 -16.69
N PHE A 47 -0.39 -9.72 -17.42
CA PHE A 47 -1.41 -8.67 -17.43
C PHE A 47 -2.55 -9.04 -16.50
N PHE A 48 -2.97 -8.12 -15.63
CA PHE A 48 -4.15 -8.27 -14.79
C PHE A 48 -5.05 -7.04 -14.95
N ASP A 49 -6.34 -7.26 -15.18
CA ASP A 49 -7.35 -6.20 -15.16
C ASP A 49 -8.72 -6.67 -14.63
N GLY A 50 -8.81 -7.93 -14.18
CA GLY A 50 -9.99 -8.51 -13.57
C GLY A 50 -9.94 -8.53 -12.04
N GLU A 51 -11.04 -8.95 -11.45
CA GLU A 51 -11.13 -9.24 -10.02
C GLU A 51 -10.61 -10.65 -9.71
N VAL A 52 -9.84 -10.77 -8.63
CA VAL A 52 -9.32 -12.02 -8.08
C VAL A 52 -9.61 -12.06 -6.58
N VAL A 53 -10.22 -13.13 -6.09
CA VAL A 53 -10.50 -13.35 -4.68
C VAL A 53 -9.47 -14.31 -4.09
N ILE A 54 -8.63 -13.79 -3.19
CA ILE A 54 -7.63 -14.54 -2.42
C ILE A 54 -8.33 -15.18 -1.22
N ARG A 55 -8.43 -16.51 -1.22
CA ARG A 55 -9.19 -17.31 -0.25
C ARG A 55 -8.54 -18.66 0.02
N GLY A 56 -9.02 -19.36 1.04
CA GLY A 56 -8.62 -20.73 1.35
C GLY A 56 -7.16 -20.84 1.77
N PRO A 57 -6.48 -21.95 1.45
CA PRO A 57 -5.19 -22.26 2.04
C PRO A 57 -4.04 -21.41 1.50
N VAL A 58 -4.27 -20.50 0.55
CA VAL A 58 -3.24 -19.63 -0.02
C VAL A 58 -2.58 -18.80 1.09
N ARG A 59 -1.27 -18.97 1.23
CA ARG A 59 -0.40 -18.27 2.19
C ARG A 59 0.53 -17.29 1.51
N ARG A 60 0.81 -17.51 0.22
CA ARG A 60 1.83 -16.76 -0.52
C ARG A 60 1.49 -16.64 -2.00
N ILE A 61 1.60 -15.43 -2.53
CA ILE A 61 1.63 -15.15 -3.96
C ILE A 61 2.98 -14.46 -4.23
N ILE A 62 3.87 -15.13 -4.95
CA ILE A 62 5.25 -14.67 -5.15
C ILE A 62 5.59 -14.47 -6.62
N GLY A 63 6.25 -13.36 -6.92
CA GLY A 63 6.58 -12.95 -8.28
C GLY A 63 7.88 -13.51 -8.85
N LEU A 64 8.76 -14.07 -8.02
CA LEU A 64 10.12 -14.47 -8.39
C LEU A 64 10.88 -13.40 -9.21
N GLU A 65 10.72 -12.11 -8.88
CA GLU A 65 11.23 -10.93 -9.61
C GLU A 65 10.59 -10.68 -10.99
N GLY A 66 9.49 -11.35 -11.28
CA GLY A 66 8.65 -11.12 -12.45
C GLY A 66 7.95 -9.77 -12.39
N LYS A 67 7.37 -9.41 -13.54
CA LYS A 67 6.63 -8.17 -13.71
C LYS A 67 5.14 -8.41 -13.83
N PHE A 68 4.37 -7.37 -13.56
CA PHE A 68 2.99 -7.31 -13.98
C PHE A 68 2.68 -5.96 -14.63
N ARG A 69 1.54 -5.88 -15.31
CA ARG A 69 0.94 -4.63 -15.76
C ARG A 69 -0.57 -4.69 -15.53
N SER A 70 -1.19 -3.52 -15.44
CA SER A 70 -2.65 -3.36 -15.42
C SER A 70 -3.06 -2.17 -16.28
N GLU A 71 -4.34 -2.12 -16.68
CA GLU A 71 -4.98 -0.94 -17.26
C GLU A 71 -5.77 -0.15 -16.21
N GLY A 72 -5.63 -0.53 -14.93
CA GLY A 72 -6.20 0.18 -13.78
C GLY A 72 -7.54 -0.33 -13.31
N LYS A 73 -7.95 -1.53 -13.75
CA LYS A 73 -9.19 -2.19 -13.27
C LYS A 73 -8.94 -3.40 -12.37
N ALA A 74 -7.68 -3.85 -12.25
CA ALA A 74 -7.34 -5.04 -11.46
C ALA A 74 -7.62 -4.85 -9.97
N VAL A 75 -8.36 -5.81 -9.40
CA VAL A 75 -8.67 -5.88 -7.97
C VAL A 75 -8.31 -7.25 -7.43
N TRP A 76 -7.44 -7.30 -6.43
CA TRP A 76 -7.10 -8.51 -5.68
C TRP A 76 -7.69 -8.40 -4.28
N LYS A 77 -8.82 -9.07 -4.09
CA LYS A 77 -9.60 -9.02 -2.86
C LYS A 77 -9.19 -10.14 -1.92
N LEU A 78 -8.63 -9.78 -0.77
CA LEU A 78 -8.41 -10.70 0.34
C LEU A 78 -9.68 -10.74 1.20
N ALA A 79 -10.41 -11.85 1.12
CA ALA A 79 -11.67 -12.06 1.81
C ALA A 79 -11.61 -13.29 2.74
N ASP A 80 -12.48 -13.27 3.76
CA ASP A 80 -12.69 -14.44 4.62
C ASP A 80 -13.47 -15.55 3.89
N GLY A 81 -13.08 -16.78 4.13
CA GLY A 81 -13.62 -17.99 3.53
C GLY A 81 -13.39 -19.23 4.39
N GLN A 82 -13.59 -20.41 3.78
CA GLN A 82 -13.35 -21.69 4.43
C GLN A 82 -11.89 -22.12 4.28
N ASN A 83 -11.32 -22.70 5.34
CA ASN A 83 -9.94 -23.21 5.35
C ASN A 83 -8.89 -22.14 5.05
N ASP A 84 -9.16 -20.89 5.46
CA ASP A 84 -8.24 -19.78 5.26
C ASP A 84 -6.94 -19.95 6.03
N ALA A 85 -5.82 -19.70 5.36
CA ALA A 85 -4.56 -19.50 6.07
C ALA A 85 -4.59 -18.18 6.86
N ALA A 86 -4.11 -18.17 8.10
CA ALA A 86 -4.15 -16.98 8.95
C ALA A 86 -3.38 -15.76 8.39
N VAL A 87 -2.40 -15.99 7.52
CA VAL A 87 -1.52 -14.97 6.94
C VAL A 87 -1.42 -15.16 5.43
N VAL A 88 -1.46 -14.07 4.67
CA VAL A 88 -1.18 -14.01 3.23
C VAL A 88 -0.02 -13.06 2.97
N ILE A 89 0.96 -13.52 2.20
CA ILE A 89 2.09 -12.71 1.75
C ILE A 89 2.01 -12.52 0.23
N ILE A 90 2.10 -11.28 -0.24
CA ILE A 90 2.24 -10.93 -1.66
C ILE A 90 3.60 -10.28 -1.83
N GLU A 91 4.48 -10.86 -2.64
CA GLU A 91 5.87 -10.38 -2.67
C GLU A 91 6.61 -10.58 -4.00
N ARG A 92 7.69 -9.81 -4.16
CA ARG A 92 8.72 -10.00 -5.19
C ARG A 92 8.19 -9.93 -6.62
N MET A 93 7.24 -9.02 -6.87
CA MET A 93 6.74 -8.69 -8.20
C MET A 93 6.59 -7.19 -8.34
N ASN A 94 6.84 -6.69 -9.55
CA ASN A 94 6.88 -5.26 -9.80
C ASN A 94 6.05 -4.87 -11.02
N ASN A 95 5.26 -3.83 -10.88
CA ASN A 95 4.68 -3.13 -12.02
C ASN A 95 5.76 -2.39 -12.81
N ARG A 96 5.45 -2.03 -14.05
CA ARG A 96 6.19 -1.02 -14.80
C ARG A 96 6.08 0.33 -14.11
N SER A 97 7.20 1.05 -13.98
CA SER A 97 7.20 2.41 -13.44
C SER A 97 6.25 3.32 -14.22
N GLY A 98 5.40 4.05 -13.51
CA GLY A 98 4.37 4.90 -14.09
C GLY A 98 3.14 4.17 -14.64
N GLY A 99 3.08 2.84 -14.55
CA GLY A 99 1.93 2.03 -14.94
C GLY A 99 0.77 2.09 -13.92
N HIS A 100 -0.42 1.64 -14.34
CA HIS A 100 -1.54 1.46 -13.43
C HIS A 100 -1.30 0.24 -12.55
N GLY A 101 -1.47 0.42 -11.24
CA GLY A 101 -1.28 -0.63 -10.26
C GLY A 101 -2.45 -1.60 -10.14
N VAL A 102 -2.27 -2.63 -9.32
CA VAL A 102 -3.34 -3.51 -8.86
C VAL A 102 -3.83 -3.00 -7.51
N GLU A 103 -5.13 -2.92 -7.32
CA GLU A 103 -5.73 -2.63 -6.02
C GLU A 103 -5.84 -3.90 -5.20
N ILE A 104 -5.27 -3.93 -4.00
CA ILE A 104 -5.47 -4.98 -3.01
C ILE A 104 -6.54 -4.51 -2.04
N GLN A 105 -7.72 -5.14 -2.09
CA GLN A 105 -8.80 -4.89 -1.13
C GLN A 105 -8.69 -5.87 0.03
N HIS A 106 -8.24 -5.38 1.18
CA HIS A 106 -8.14 -6.19 2.39
C HIS A 106 -9.42 -6.10 3.21
N GLU A 107 -10.32 -7.08 3.05
CA GLU A 107 -11.64 -7.15 3.73
C GLU A 107 -11.71 -8.31 4.75
N SER A 108 -10.55 -8.81 5.18
CA SER A 108 -10.42 -10.04 5.95
C SER A 108 -9.96 -9.78 7.38
N LYS A 109 -10.08 -10.80 8.24
CA LYS A 109 -9.40 -10.87 9.55
C LYS A 109 -7.98 -11.44 9.46
N ARG A 110 -7.60 -11.97 8.31
CA ARG A 110 -6.27 -12.55 8.05
C ARG A 110 -5.22 -11.45 8.03
N THR A 111 -3.99 -11.76 8.41
CA THR A 111 -2.88 -10.81 8.26
C THR A 111 -2.48 -10.72 6.79
N LEU A 112 -2.36 -9.50 6.27
CA LEU A 112 -1.78 -9.23 4.95
C LEU A 112 -0.35 -8.73 5.11
N ILE A 113 0.58 -9.34 4.38
CA ILE A 113 1.95 -8.87 4.23
C ILE A 113 2.19 -8.56 2.76
N VAL A 114 2.71 -7.38 2.44
CA VAL A 114 3.13 -7.02 1.09
C VAL A 114 4.57 -6.57 1.12
N SER A 115 5.45 -7.27 0.38
CA SER A 115 6.90 -7.10 0.52
C SER A 115 7.66 -7.07 -0.79
N SER A 116 8.62 -6.15 -0.94
CA SER A 116 9.49 -6.04 -2.13
C SER A 116 8.66 -5.97 -3.42
N VAL A 117 7.81 -4.95 -3.49
CA VAL A 117 6.90 -4.73 -4.62
C VAL A 117 6.86 -3.28 -5.06
N ILE A 118 6.47 -3.10 -6.31
CA ILE A 118 6.10 -1.81 -6.89
C ILE A 118 4.74 -1.94 -7.55
N GLY A 119 3.85 -0.97 -7.31
CA GLY A 119 2.63 -0.78 -8.09
C GLY A 119 1.40 -1.50 -7.55
N PHE A 120 1.28 -1.63 -6.23
CA PHE A 120 0.03 -1.95 -5.57
C PHE A 120 -0.57 -0.74 -4.87
N THR A 121 -1.89 -0.72 -4.75
CA THR A 121 -2.62 0.16 -3.82
C THR A 121 -3.31 -0.74 -2.80
N VAL A 122 -3.00 -0.59 -1.52
CA VAL A 122 -3.63 -1.39 -0.45
C VAL A 122 -4.75 -0.58 0.19
N GLU A 123 -5.98 -1.10 0.08
CA GLU A 123 -7.17 -0.60 0.73
C GLU A 123 -7.51 -1.48 1.95
N GLY A 124 -7.24 -0.98 3.14
CA GLY A 124 -7.55 -1.62 4.42
C GLY A 124 -9.01 -1.40 4.82
N ASN A 125 -9.86 -2.39 4.54
CA ASN A 125 -11.29 -2.37 4.82
C ASN A 125 -11.72 -3.47 5.82
N GLY A 126 -10.76 -4.20 6.38
CA GLY A 126 -10.96 -5.39 7.21
C GLY A 126 -10.56 -5.17 8.66
N SER A 127 -10.34 -6.28 9.37
CA SER A 127 -9.89 -6.26 10.78
C SER A 127 -8.52 -6.89 10.97
N GLY A 128 -8.00 -7.57 9.95
CA GLY A 128 -6.68 -8.17 9.96
C GLY A 128 -5.57 -7.13 9.85
N ASP A 129 -4.43 -7.47 10.43
CA ASP A 129 -3.23 -6.63 10.42
C ASP A 129 -2.61 -6.53 9.03
N ILE A 130 -1.98 -5.38 8.74
CA ILE A 130 -1.26 -5.13 7.49
C ILE A 130 0.22 -4.86 7.77
N PHE A 131 1.12 -5.54 7.07
CA PHE A 131 2.55 -5.29 7.13
C PHE A 131 3.10 -4.96 5.74
N LEU A 132 3.70 -3.78 5.59
CA LEU A 132 4.31 -3.33 4.33
C LEU A 132 5.83 -3.20 4.51
N ASP A 133 6.60 -3.85 3.65
CA ASP A 133 8.07 -3.85 3.69
C ASP A 133 8.65 -3.66 2.28
N ASP A 134 9.61 -2.75 2.10
CA ASP A 134 10.15 -2.46 0.76
C ASP A 134 9.02 -2.26 -0.28
N TYR A 135 8.10 -1.35 0.05
CA TYR A 135 6.81 -1.22 -0.64
C TYR A 135 6.72 0.13 -1.36
N CYS A 136 6.62 0.10 -2.69
CA CYS A 136 6.30 1.26 -3.50
C CYS A 136 4.85 1.21 -4.00
N GLY A 137 3.99 2.03 -3.41
CA GLY A 137 2.55 2.01 -3.66
C GLY A 137 1.79 3.02 -2.81
N ARG A 138 0.48 2.79 -2.68
CA ARG A 138 -0.41 3.56 -1.78
C ARG A 138 -0.94 2.68 -0.65
N LEU A 139 -1.22 3.29 0.50
CA LEU A 139 -1.91 2.66 1.62
C LEU A 139 -3.03 3.58 2.10
N ASN A 140 -4.25 3.04 2.16
CA ASN A 140 -5.40 3.68 2.76
C ASN A 140 -5.99 2.74 3.82
N LEU A 141 -5.95 3.14 5.09
CA LEU A 141 -6.70 2.47 6.15
C LEU A 141 -8.06 3.13 6.27
N ASN A 142 -9.13 2.40 5.97
CA ASN A 142 -10.50 2.88 5.98
C ASN A 142 -11.34 2.24 7.09
N ALA A 143 -10.88 1.12 7.64
CA ALA A 143 -11.55 0.42 8.73
C ALA A 143 -11.07 0.92 10.11
N LYS A 144 -12.04 1.27 10.96
CA LYS A 144 -11.76 1.68 12.34
C LYS A 144 -11.08 0.55 13.12
N GLY A 145 -9.97 0.87 13.77
CA GLY A 145 -9.21 -0.05 14.61
C GLY A 145 -8.29 -1.03 13.87
N GLN A 146 -8.30 -1.06 12.53
CA GLN A 146 -7.34 -1.86 11.76
C GLN A 146 -5.92 -1.32 11.96
N SER A 147 -4.95 -2.21 12.08
CA SER A 147 -3.55 -1.83 12.31
C SER A 147 -2.68 -2.08 11.09
N ALA A 148 -1.74 -1.17 10.83
CA ALA A 148 -0.72 -1.34 9.81
C ALA A 148 0.67 -0.89 10.27
N TRP A 149 1.68 -1.65 9.85
CA TRP A 149 3.09 -1.34 10.08
C TRP A 149 3.84 -1.30 8.75
N CYS A 150 4.45 -0.16 8.46
CA CYS A 150 5.25 0.05 7.26
C CYS A 150 6.72 0.22 7.66
N ARG A 151 7.60 -0.69 7.24
CA ARG A 151 9.04 -0.57 7.56
C ARG A 151 9.80 0.29 6.54
N GLN A 152 9.30 0.36 5.31
CA GLN A 152 9.75 1.26 4.24
C GLN A 152 8.59 1.49 3.27
N LEU A 153 8.05 2.70 3.22
CA LEU A 153 6.96 3.10 2.32
C LEU A 153 7.45 4.12 1.29
N ASN A 154 7.28 3.84 0.00
CA ASN A 154 7.44 4.80 -1.07
C ASN A 154 6.10 5.08 -1.75
N THR A 155 5.68 6.34 -1.82
CA THR A 155 4.46 6.71 -2.56
C THR A 155 4.75 7.80 -3.59
N GLU A 156 4.37 7.53 -4.84
CA GLU A 156 4.67 8.40 -5.99
C GLU A 156 3.40 8.87 -6.70
N HIS A 157 2.60 9.66 -6.00
CA HIS A 157 1.22 9.90 -6.38
C HIS A 157 0.75 11.33 -6.07
N ASP A 158 -0.08 11.90 -6.95
CA ASP A 158 -0.76 13.16 -6.65
C ASP A 158 -1.93 12.92 -5.68
N GLY A 159 -2.31 13.96 -4.92
CA GLY A 159 -3.41 13.90 -3.94
C GLY A 159 -2.98 13.37 -2.58
N VAL A 160 -3.88 12.71 -1.84
CA VAL A 160 -3.51 12.07 -0.57
C VAL A 160 -2.67 10.82 -0.87
N MET A 161 -1.46 10.76 -0.33
CA MET A 161 -0.51 9.68 -0.59
C MET A 161 -0.71 8.48 0.35
N CYS A 162 -0.95 8.76 1.63
CA CYS A 162 -1.29 7.76 2.62
C CYS A 162 -2.42 8.28 3.52
N ARG A 163 -3.48 7.49 3.69
CA ARG A 163 -4.61 7.84 4.54
C ARG A 163 -4.73 6.87 5.70
N ASN A 164 -4.97 7.40 6.88
CA ASN A 164 -5.43 6.66 8.04
C ASN A 164 -6.76 7.25 8.54
N ASN A 165 -7.86 6.55 8.29
CA ASN A 165 -9.20 6.91 8.73
C ASN A 165 -9.66 5.97 9.85
N GLY A 166 -9.31 6.32 11.09
CA GLY A 166 -9.71 5.59 12.30
C GLY A 166 -8.89 4.34 12.63
N GLY A 167 -7.83 4.04 11.89
CA GLY A 167 -6.92 2.93 12.12
C GLY A 167 -5.71 3.29 13.01
N ARG A 168 -4.80 2.33 13.17
CA ARG A 168 -3.52 2.47 13.87
C ARG A 168 -2.38 2.26 12.88
N LEU A 169 -1.67 3.31 12.54
CA LEU A 169 -0.64 3.29 11.51
C LEU A 169 0.71 3.59 12.12
N TRP A 170 1.67 2.71 11.90
CA TRP A 170 3.07 2.95 12.24
C TRP A 170 3.93 2.89 10.98
N ILE A 171 4.81 3.88 10.81
CA ILE A 171 5.71 3.97 9.68
C ILE A 171 7.13 4.24 10.18
N LEU A 172 8.05 3.35 9.85
CA LEU A 172 9.49 3.60 9.89
C LEU A 172 9.92 3.86 8.45
N GLY A 173 10.45 5.04 8.13
CA GLY A 173 10.93 5.37 6.80
C GLY A 173 9.84 5.49 5.74
N MET A 174 9.55 6.71 5.33
CA MET A 174 8.74 7.01 4.15
C MET A 174 9.56 7.83 3.15
N LYS A 175 9.38 7.57 1.86
CA LYS A 175 9.78 8.47 0.78
C LYS A 175 8.58 8.81 -0.07
N THR A 176 8.52 10.04 -0.57
CA THR A 176 7.44 10.45 -1.47
C THR A 176 7.93 11.16 -2.71
N GLU A 177 7.14 11.11 -3.79
CA GLU A 177 7.28 11.97 -4.97
C GLU A 177 5.95 12.61 -5.36
N LYS A 178 6.03 13.62 -6.22
CA LYS A 178 4.90 14.45 -6.69
C LYS A 178 4.38 15.39 -5.60
N ILE A 179 3.20 15.98 -5.80
CA ILE A 179 2.61 16.98 -4.91
C ILE A 179 1.32 16.41 -4.34
N GLY A 180 1.13 16.58 -3.03
CA GLY A 180 -0.05 16.07 -2.36
C GLY A 180 0.08 16.10 -0.85
N THR A 181 -1.04 15.85 -0.17
CA THR A 181 -1.00 15.56 1.26
C THR A 181 -0.27 14.24 1.47
N ILE A 182 0.86 14.27 2.15
CA ILE A 182 1.73 13.11 2.37
C ILE A 182 1.02 12.08 3.26
N ILE A 183 0.53 12.52 4.41
CA ILE A 183 -0.26 11.70 5.33
C ILE A 183 -1.47 12.50 5.78
N GLU A 184 -2.63 11.85 5.72
CA GLU A 184 -3.86 12.34 6.31
C GLU A 184 -4.33 11.37 7.39
N THR A 185 -4.46 11.86 8.63
CA THR A 185 -5.01 11.08 9.75
C THR A 185 -6.32 11.70 10.23
N VAL A 186 -7.40 10.94 10.13
CA VAL A 186 -8.77 11.37 10.39
C VAL A 186 -9.56 10.27 11.11
N GLY A 187 -10.80 10.57 11.52
CA GLY A 187 -11.74 9.56 12.03
C GLY A 187 -11.34 8.95 13.38
N GLY A 188 -10.54 9.66 14.19
CA GLY A 188 -9.97 9.15 15.44
C GLY A 188 -8.78 8.22 15.23
N GLY A 189 -8.13 8.29 14.06
CA GLY A 189 -6.96 7.49 13.73
C GLY A 189 -5.74 7.87 14.56
N ILE A 190 -4.82 6.93 14.70
CA ILE A 190 -3.53 7.14 15.36
C ILE A 190 -2.43 6.80 14.35
N THR A 191 -1.58 7.78 14.04
CA THR A 191 -0.47 7.60 13.11
C THR A 191 0.86 7.99 13.76
N ASP A 192 1.82 7.08 13.80
CA ASP A 192 3.17 7.30 14.30
C ASP A 192 4.20 7.12 13.17
N VAL A 193 5.00 8.16 12.91
CA VAL A 193 5.95 8.19 11.79
C VAL A 193 7.36 8.54 12.27
N SER A 194 8.32 7.70 11.92
CA SER A 194 9.74 7.92 12.15
C SER A 194 10.51 7.90 10.83
N GLY A 195 10.88 9.08 10.36
CA GLY A 195 11.62 9.30 9.12
C GLY A 195 10.70 9.46 7.91
N VAL A 196 10.72 10.66 7.32
CA VAL A 196 10.07 10.94 6.03
C VAL A 196 11.03 11.75 5.17
N PHE A 197 11.25 11.30 3.93
CA PHE A 197 11.98 12.03 2.91
C PHE A 197 11.03 12.45 1.78
N ILE A 198 10.69 13.74 1.75
CA ILE A 198 9.81 14.31 0.74
C ILE A 198 10.63 14.75 -0.46
N TYR A 199 10.51 14.02 -1.58
CA TYR A 199 11.12 14.38 -2.85
C TYR A 199 10.10 15.13 -3.72
N ALA A 200 9.96 16.44 -3.47
CA ALA A 200 9.04 17.29 -4.22
C ALA A 200 9.64 17.66 -5.59
N ASN A 201 9.30 16.89 -6.61
CA ASN A 201 9.73 17.08 -8.00
C ASN A 201 8.90 18.13 -8.78
N ARG A 202 7.94 18.78 -8.12
CA ARG A 202 7.09 19.86 -8.64
C ARG A 202 6.84 20.89 -7.54
N GLY A 203 6.25 22.04 -7.90
CA GLY A 203 6.02 23.15 -6.97
C GLY A 203 4.81 23.00 -6.07
N TRP A 204 5.03 23.16 -4.77
CA TRP A 204 3.99 23.03 -3.76
C TRP A 204 2.97 24.16 -3.87
N GLU A 205 1.69 23.81 -3.75
CA GLU A 205 0.61 24.80 -3.76
C GLU A 205 0.50 25.47 -2.38
N PRO A 206 0.37 26.81 -2.28
CA PRO A 206 0.49 27.52 -1.00
C PRO A 206 -0.46 27.06 0.10
N ASP A 207 -1.68 26.66 -0.27
CA ASP A 207 -2.74 26.26 0.67
C ASP A 207 -2.83 24.74 0.90
N LEU A 208 -1.93 23.96 0.28
CA LEU A 208 -1.90 22.50 0.41
C LEU A 208 -1.05 22.09 1.62
N PRO A 209 -1.64 21.54 2.70
CA PRO A 209 -0.88 21.02 3.82
C PRO A 209 -0.15 19.72 3.46
N ALA A 210 1.11 19.56 3.88
CA ALA A 210 1.83 18.30 3.72
C ALA A 210 1.30 17.19 4.63
N PHE A 211 0.88 17.54 5.85
CA PHE A 211 0.30 16.61 6.81
C PHE A 211 -1.04 17.15 7.30
N ILE A 212 -2.04 16.27 7.39
CA ILE A 212 -3.36 16.61 7.93
C ILE A 212 -3.64 15.72 9.15
N CYS A 213 -4.11 16.35 10.22
CA CYS A 213 -4.62 15.68 11.41
C CYS A 213 -5.96 16.29 11.81
N HIS A 214 -7.05 15.51 11.78
CA HIS A 214 -8.38 16.00 12.13
C HIS A 214 -9.03 15.09 13.18
N ASP A 215 -9.26 15.63 14.37
CA ASP A 215 -9.84 14.92 15.52
C ASP A 215 -9.18 13.54 15.72
N SER A 216 -7.84 13.53 15.67
CA SER A 216 -7.00 12.33 15.57
C SER A 216 -5.62 12.57 16.19
N THR A 217 -4.80 11.52 16.28
CA THR A 217 -3.43 11.58 16.80
C THR A 217 -2.41 11.33 15.69
N LEU A 218 -1.42 12.20 15.58
CA LEU A 218 -0.34 12.17 14.60
C LEU A 218 0.98 12.52 15.28
N THR A 219 1.92 11.57 15.24
CA THR A 219 3.31 11.76 15.64
C THR A 219 4.20 11.78 14.41
N LEU A 220 5.00 12.83 14.26
CA LEU A 220 5.99 12.94 13.19
C LEU A 220 7.38 13.14 13.78
N SER A 221 8.37 12.39 13.30
CA SER A 221 9.77 12.58 13.65
C SER A 221 10.67 12.40 12.42
N GLY A 222 11.75 13.19 12.33
CA GLY A 222 12.77 13.01 11.29
C GLY A 222 12.31 13.40 9.88
N ILE A 223 11.48 14.45 9.77
CA ILE A 223 10.97 14.94 8.48
C ILE A 223 12.04 15.75 7.76
N ASN A 224 12.33 15.35 6.52
CA ASN A 224 13.23 16.05 5.62
C ASN A 224 12.59 16.20 4.24
N ASP A 225 12.95 17.28 3.55
CA ASP A 225 12.51 17.55 2.19
C ASP A 225 13.66 17.98 1.29
N ARG A 226 13.47 17.70 0.01
CA ARG A 226 14.22 18.31 -1.10
C ARG A 226 13.21 18.75 -2.15
N ASN A 227 13.22 20.04 -2.43
CA ASN A 227 12.38 20.67 -3.44
C ASN A 227 13.26 21.46 -4.42
N TYR A 228 13.09 21.19 -5.72
CA TYR A 228 13.87 21.84 -6.78
C TYR A 228 13.08 22.89 -7.57
N SER A 229 11.82 23.12 -7.21
CA SER A 229 10.86 23.94 -7.96
C SER A 229 10.79 25.41 -7.52
N GLN A 230 11.54 25.80 -6.49
CA GLN A 230 11.47 27.10 -5.80
C GLN A 230 10.10 27.42 -5.17
N ARG A 231 9.16 26.46 -5.15
CA ARG A 231 7.87 26.54 -4.45
C ARG A 231 7.85 25.50 -3.32
N PRO A 232 8.41 25.83 -2.14
CA PRO A 232 8.51 24.90 -1.02
C PRO A 232 7.17 24.70 -0.32
N ILE A 233 7.12 23.72 0.57
CA ILE A 233 5.96 23.49 1.46
C ILE A 233 5.77 24.73 2.35
N VAL A 234 4.58 25.32 2.30
CA VAL A 234 4.20 26.49 3.12
C VAL A 234 3.48 26.07 4.39
N ILE A 235 2.57 25.09 4.28
CA ILE A 235 1.82 24.53 5.39
C ILE A 235 2.32 23.11 5.61
N TRP A 236 3.10 22.92 6.66
CA TRP A 236 3.62 21.60 6.99
C TRP A 236 2.55 20.73 7.61
N THR A 237 1.80 21.27 8.57
CA THR A 237 0.76 20.49 9.23
C THR A 237 -0.48 21.35 9.43
N ARG A 238 -1.62 20.85 8.96
CA ARG A 238 -2.93 21.39 9.29
C ARG A 238 -3.57 20.47 10.31
N GLU A 239 -3.89 21.03 11.47
CA GLU A 239 -4.52 20.31 12.56
C GLU A 239 -5.87 20.92 12.87
N THR A 240 -6.89 20.07 12.94
CA THR A 240 -8.23 20.44 13.40
C THR A 240 -8.58 19.60 14.62
N GLN A 241 -8.92 20.25 15.72
CA GLN A 241 -9.34 19.60 16.97
C GLN A 241 -10.60 20.27 17.49
N LYS A 242 -11.68 19.49 17.67
CA LYS A 242 -12.97 19.96 18.19
C LYS A 242 -13.49 21.22 17.48
N GLY A 243 -13.29 21.28 16.16
CA GLY A 243 -13.72 22.40 15.31
C GLY A 243 -12.75 23.58 15.23
N GLU A 244 -11.67 23.60 16.00
CA GLU A 244 -10.62 24.63 15.90
C GLU A 244 -9.52 24.16 14.95
N THR A 245 -9.16 24.97 13.95
CA THR A 245 -8.12 24.65 12.96
C THR A 245 -6.90 25.54 13.13
N ARG A 246 -5.70 24.94 13.09
CA ARG A 246 -4.42 25.63 13.06
C ARG A 246 -3.51 25.10 11.95
N ASP A 247 -2.76 26.02 11.34
CA ASP A 247 -1.73 25.70 10.35
C ASP A 247 -0.35 25.95 10.95
N LEU A 248 0.47 24.90 10.95
CA LEU A 248 1.88 24.95 11.33
C LEU A 248 2.72 25.14 10.06
N LYS A 249 3.41 26.27 9.99
CA LYS A 249 4.25 26.67 8.85
C LYS A 249 5.72 26.30 9.00
N GLU A 250 6.13 25.88 10.19
CA GLU A 250 7.49 25.39 10.43
C GLU A 250 7.56 23.88 10.20
N ARG A 251 8.67 23.43 9.64
CA ARG A 251 8.91 22.00 9.43
C ARG A 251 9.05 21.30 10.78
N PRO A 252 8.27 20.26 11.06
CA PRO A 252 8.34 19.58 12.35
C PRO A 252 9.62 18.74 12.45
N TRP A 253 10.42 18.98 13.49
CA TRP A 253 11.49 18.06 13.89
C TRP A 253 10.93 16.89 14.70
N VAL A 254 10.05 17.23 15.65
CA VAL A 254 9.13 16.34 16.34
C VAL A 254 7.78 17.06 16.40
N TYR A 255 6.71 16.38 16.02
CA TYR A 255 5.33 16.86 16.16
C TYR A 255 4.50 15.79 16.85
N LEU A 256 3.63 16.23 17.75
CA LEU A 256 2.70 15.41 18.51
C LEU A 256 1.37 16.16 18.56
N SER A 257 0.36 15.65 17.85
CA SER A 257 -1.03 16.03 18.13
C SER A 257 -1.61 15.15 19.24
N ARG A 258 -2.69 15.63 19.87
CA ARG A 258 -3.51 14.83 20.79
C ARG A 258 -4.88 14.65 20.19
#